data_AF-A0A954RV79-F1
#
_entry.id   AF-A0A954RV79-F1
#
_cell.length_a   1.000
_cell.length_b   1.000
_cell.length_c   1.000
_cell.angle_alpha   90.00
_cell.angle_beta   90.00
_cell.angle_gamma   90.00
#
_symmetry.space_group_name_H-M   'P 1'
#
loop_
_entity.id
_entity.type
_entity.pdbx_description
1 polymer ?
#
loop_
_entity_poly.entity_id
_entity_poly.type
_entity_poly.pdbx_seq_one_letter_code
_entity_poly.pdbx_strand_id
1 'polypeptide(L)'
;VEYTAGEKYTVTLEAGTNTFVSQRVHGILWEYAPVSTERGDFNNDGLVDHEDIDSLTFAIREGLNKPLFDLNSDGDLDGTDRAVWVNEVRRTFFGDANLDGEFNSADFVLVFQAGEYEDGVPMNSVWRTGDWNGDGDFDSSDFVTAFQSGGFEQGPRASTSAVPEPASFALTAILVCATSVVLRRPTRSPASFA
;
A
#
# COMPACT_ATOMS: atom_id res chain seq x y z
N VAL A 1 -33.96 -15.91 -19.03
CA VAL A 1 -34.77 -14.72 -18.66
C VAL A 1 -34.15 -13.57 -19.40
N GLU A 2 -34.86 -13.00 -20.36
CA GLU A 2 -34.42 -11.79 -21.06
C GLU A 2 -34.71 -10.59 -20.16
N TYR A 3 -33.71 -9.75 -19.92
CA TYR A 3 -33.85 -8.58 -19.06
C TYR A 3 -34.00 -7.32 -19.93
N THR A 4 -35.10 -6.61 -19.75
CA THR A 4 -35.36 -5.32 -20.42
C THR A 4 -34.57 -4.20 -19.75
N ALA A 5 -33.84 -3.40 -20.54
CA ALA A 5 -33.17 -2.20 -20.06
C ALA A 5 -34.19 -1.19 -19.50
N GLY A 6 -34.01 -0.73 -18.25
CA GLY A 6 -34.81 0.36 -17.67
C GLY A 6 -35.50 0.07 -16.33
N GLU A 7 -35.48 -1.16 -15.80
CA GLU A 7 -35.98 -1.43 -14.45
C GLU A 7 -35.01 -0.92 -13.37
N LYS A 8 -35.53 -0.18 -12.38
CA LYS A 8 -34.77 0.26 -11.20
C LYS A 8 -34.69 -0.91 -10.20
N TYR A 9 -33.48 -1.33 -9.86
CA TYR A 9 -33.25 -2.39 -8.88
C TYR A 9 -32.76 -1.80 -7.55
N THR A 10 -33.19 -2.40 -6.44
CA THR A 10 -32.63 -2.11 -5.12
C THR A 10 -31.34 -2.90 -4.95
N VAL A 11 -30.25 -2.19 -4.69
CA VAL A 11 -28.94 -2.78 -4.44
C VAL A 11 -28.59 -2.50 -2.98
N THR A 12 -28.10 -3.51 -2.28
CA THR A 12 -27.65 -3.38 -0.89
C THR A 12 -26.13 -3.44 -0.86
N LEU A 13 -25.52 -2.44 -0.22
CA LEU A 13 -24.12 -2.44 0.14
C LEU A 13 -23.92 -3.38 1.33
N GLU A 14 -23.08 -4.40 1.17
CA GLU A 14 -22.56 -5.12 2.33
C GLU A 14 -21.51 -4.26 3.03
N ALA A 15 -21.75 -3.93 4.30
CA ALA A 15 -20.82 -3.12 5.08
C ALA A 15 -19.48 -3.84 5.20
N GLY A 16 -18.42 -3.25 4.63
CA GLY A 16 -17.05 -3.74 4.73
C GLY A 16 -16.48 -4.46 3.50
N THR A 17 -17.26 -4.71 2.45
CA THR A 17 -16.76 -5.44 1.25
C THR A 17 -16.97 -4.71 -0.07
N ASN A 18 -17.46 -3.47 -0.08
CA ASN A 18 -17.77 -2.71 -1.31
C ASN A 18 -18.54 -3.53 -2.37
N THR A 19 -19.24 -4.58 -1.93
CA THR A 19 -19.93 -5.56 -2.76
C THR A 19 -21.39 -5.18 -2.83
N PHE A 20 -21.91 -5.12 -4.05
CA PHE A 20 -23.27 -4.72 -4.34
C PHE A 20 -24.08 -5.97 -4.70
N VAL A 21 -24.94 -6.39 -3.77
CA VAL A 21 -25.77 -7.60 -3.95
C VAL A 21 -27.19 -7.18 -4.36
N SER A 22 -27.70 -7.80 -5.42
CA SER A 22 -29.10 -7.64 -5.84
C SER A 22 -30.01 -8.61 -5.08
N GLN A 23 -31.10 -8.12 -4.51
CA GLN A 23 -32.06 -8.97 -3.78
C GLN A 23 -32.80 -10.00 -4.67
N ARG A 24 -32.78 -9.84 -5.99
CA ARG A 24 -33.48 -10.74 -6.94
C ARG A 24 -32.55 -11.71 -7.67
N VAL A 25 -31.26 -11.43 -7.71
CA VAL A 25 -30.23 -12.29 -8.27
C VAL A 25 -29.15 -12.34 -7.20
N HIS A 26 -29.04 -13.43 -6.45
CA HIS A 26 -27.91 -13.68 -5.52
C HIS A 26 -26.61 -13.83 -6.34
N GLY A 27 -26.15 -12.74 -6.95
CA GLY A 27 -25.00 -12.68 -7.83
C GLY A 27 -24.40 -11.29 -7.77
N ILE A 28 -23.08 -11.23 -7.66
CA ILE A 28 -22.28 -10.00 -7.63
C ILE A 28 -22.39 -9.36 -9.02
N LEU A 29 -22.92 -8.13 -9.10
CA LEU A 29 -23.08 -7.40 -10.37
C LEU A 29 -21.79 -6.68 -10.80
N TRP A 30 -20.94 -6.37 -9.82
CA TRP A 30 -19.55 -5.91 -9.95
C TRP A 30 -18.96 -5.84 -8.53
N GLU A 31 -17.64 -6.00 -8.42
CA GLU A 31 -16.86 -5.78 -7.20
C GLU A 31 -16.12 -4.45 -7.42
N TYR A 32 -16.38 -3.41 -6.61
CA TYR A 32 -15.43 -2.30 -6.60
C TYR A 32 -14.15 -2.87 -6.02
N ALA A 33 -13.02 -2.71 -6.72
CA ALA A 33 -11.72 -2.92 -6.11
C ALA A 33 -11.72 -2.19 -4.75
N PRO A 34 -11.31 -2.85 -3.66
CA PRO A 34 -11.25 -2.19 -2.36
C PRO A 34 -10.43 -0.91 -2.53
N VAL A 35 -10.96 0.22 -2.05
CA VAL A 35 -10.13 1.42 -1.87
C VAL A 35 -9.00 0.97 -0.97
N SER A 36 -7.78 0.97 -1.48
CA SER A 36 -6.65 0.57 -0.68
C SER A 36 -6.53 1.54 0.49
N THR A 37 -6.39 0.98 1.68
CA THR A 37 -6.02 1.75 2.87
C THR A 37 -4.51 1.74 3.05
N GLU A 38 -3.78 1.26 2.06
CA GLU A 38 -2.34 1.12 2.13
C GLU A 38 -1.72 2.50 1.97
N ARG A 39 -0.93 2.89 2.97
CA ARG A 39 -0.26 4.19 2.98
C ARG A 39 0.62 4.25 1.73
N GLY A 40 0.49 5.30 0.93
CA GLY A 40 1.28 5.55 -0.27
C GLY A 40 0.88 4.79 -1.53
N ASP A 41 -0.22 4.04 -1.51
CA ASP A 41 -0.95 3.67 -2.73
C ASP A 41 -1.89 4.84 -3.07
N PHE A 42 -1.56 5.57 -4.13
CA PHE A 42 -2.28 6.76 -4.57
C PHE A 42 -3.23 6.49 -5.74
N ASN A 43 -3.00 5.41 -6.48
CA ASN A 43 -3.83 5.03 -7.63
C ASN A 43 -4.98 4.06 -7.23
N ASN A 44 -4.98 3.54 -6.00
CA ASN A 44 -5.90 2.58 -5.39
C ASN A 44 -5.97 1.23 -6.11
N ASP A 45 -4.86 0.75 -6.67
CA ASP A 45 -4.79 -0.57 -7.30
C ASP A 45 -4.38 -1.69 -6.32
N GLY A 46 -4.07 -1.35 -5.08
CA GLY A 46 -3.67 -2.27 -4.02
C GLY A 46 -2.19 -2.63 -4.04
N LEU A 47 -1.39 -1.98 -4.88
CA LEU A 47 0.06 -2.08 -4.92
C LEU A 47 0.67 -0.74 -4.49
N VAL A 48 1.91 -0.80 -4.00
CA VAL A 48 2.74 0.38 -3.75
C VAL A 48 3.97 0.27 -4.63
N ASP A 49 3.91 0.89 -5.81
CA ASP A 49 4.86 0.67 -6.89
C ASP A 49 5.27 1.95 -7.63
N HIS A 50 5.71 1.82 -8.89
CA HIS A 50 6.27 2.91 -9.69
C HIS A 50 5.23 4.01 -9.93
N GLU A 51 3.99 3.60 -10.19
CA GLU A 51 2.88 4.48 -10.49
C GLU A 51 2.56 5.43 -9.32
N ASP A 52 2.80 5.01 -8.08
CA ASP A 52 2.57 5.81 -6.88
C ASP A 52 3.67 6.84 -6.64
N ILE A 53 4.94 6.46 -6.74
CA ILE A 53 6.04 7.41 -6.57
C ILE A 53 6.07 8.44 -7.69
N ASP A 54 5.68 8.06 -8.91
CA ASP A 54 5.51 8.96 -10.03
C ASP A 54 4.32 9.91 -9.78
N SER A 55 3.21 9.40 -9.23
CA SER A 55 2.05 10.22 -8.85
C SER A 55 2.37 11.23 -7.75
N LEU A 56 3.14 10.82 -6.73
CA LEU A 56 3.60 11.71 -5.66
C LEU A 56 4.53 12.80 -6.21
N THR A 57 5.50 12.41 -7.04
CA THR A 57 6.45 13.33 -7.68
C THR A 57 5.72 14.36 -8.55
N PHE A 58 4.75 13.91 -9.35
CA PHE A 58 3.88 14.78 -10.12
C PHE A 58 3.08 15.75 -9.24
N ALA A 59 2.50 15.26 -8.14
CA ALA A 59 1.71 16.09 -7.23
C ALA A 59 2.55 17.18 -6.55
N ILE A 60 3.78 16.87 -6.12
CA ILE A 60 4.73 17.84 -5.55
C ILE A 60 5.04 18.94 -6.58
N ARG A 61 5.36 18.55 -7.81
CA ARG A 61 5.73 19.50 -8.88
C ARG A 61 4.59 20.42 -9.30
N GLU A 62 3.39 19.87 -9.41
CA GLU A 62 2.19 20.64 -9.78
C GLU A 62 1.59 21.40 -8.59
N GLY A 63 2.12 21.24 -7.38
CA GLY A 63 1.60 21.86 -6.16
C GLY A 63 0.17 21.40 -5.83
N LEU A 64 -0.16 20.14 -6.15
CA LEU A 64 -1.47 19.55 -5.88
C LEU A 64 -1.56 19.16 -4.41
N ASN A 65 -1.73 20.16 -3.55
CA ASN A 65 -1.79 19.93 -2.11
C ASN A 65 -3.10 19.20 -1.73
N LYS A 66 -3.01 17.87 -1.66
CA LYS A 66 -4.06 16.97 -1.19
C LYS A 66 -3.56 16.27 0.07
N PRO A 67 -4.39 16.13 1.12
CA PRO A 67 -4.00 15.46 2.36
C PRO A 67 -3.54 14.01 2.21
N LEU A 68 -3.81 13.38 1.07
CA LEU A 68 -3.36 12.01 0.80
C LEU A 68 -1.86 11.93 0.46
N PHE A 69 -1.28 12.99 -0.13
CA PHE A 69 0.12 13.02 -0.55
C PHE A 69 1.08 13.53 0.55
N ASP A 70 0.55 14.25 1.55
CA ASP A 70 1.25 14.68 2.76
C ASP A 70 1.45 13.46 3.69
N LEU A 71 2.58 12.78 3.52
CA LEU A 71 2.90 11.53 4.19
C LEU A 71 3.52 11.76 5.56
N ASN A 72 4.20 12.89 5.78
CA ASN A 72 4.80 13.21 7.07
C ASN A 72 3.85 14.01 7.99
N SER A 73 2.70 14.44 7.47
CA SER A 73 1.67 15.23 8.17
C SER A 73 2.17 16.57 8.71
N ASP A 74 3.12 17.21 8.03
CA ASP A 74 3.61 18.55 8.38
C ASP A 74 2.82 19.69 7.69
N GLY A 75 1.96 19.35 6.74
CA GLY A 75 1.08 20.26 6.02
C GLY A 75 1.68 20.85 4.74
N ASP A 76 2.95 20.57 4.46
CA ASP A 76 3.62 20.86 3.20
C ASP A 76 3.65 19.59 2.32
N LEU A 77 3.74 19.77 1.00
CA LEU A 77 3.88 18.66 0.05
C LEU A 77 5.21 18.82 -0.68
N ASP A 78 6.24 18.11 -0.21
CA ASP A 78 7.62 18.32 -0.67
C ASP A 78 8.49 17.04 -0.70
N GLY A 79 9.80 17.23 -0.88
CA GLY A 79 10.76 16.13 -0.94
C GLY A 79 10.82 15.29 0.35
N THR A 80 10.34 15.81 1.47
CA THR A 80 10.24 15.10 2.75
C THR A 80 9.18 14.00 2.66
N ASP A 81 8.04 14.26 2.02
CA ASP A 81 7.03 13.22 1.76
C ASP A 81 7.57 12.12 0.86
N ARG A 82 8.33 12.52 -0.17
CA ARG A 82 8.99 11.59 -1.08
C ARG A 82 10.01 10.72 -0.33
N ALA A 83 10.78 11.30 0.59
CA ALA A 83 11.68 10.55 1.45
C ALA A 83 10.94 9.58 2.39
N VAL A 84 9.76 9.96 2.90
CA VAL A 84 8.89 9.07 3.69
C VAL A 84 8.34 7.93 2.83
N TRP A 85 7.90 8.21 1.60
CA TRP A 85 7.43 7.17 0.68
C TRP A 85 8.52 6.13 0.43
N VAL A 86 9.73 6.58 0.06
CA VAL A 86 10.86 5.68 -0.25
C VAL A 86 11.29 4.88 0.98
N ASN A 87 11.53 5.55 2.12
CA ASN A 87 12.18 4.90 3.27
C ASN A 87 11.23 4.16 4.20
N GLU A 88 10.02 4.67 4.41
CA GLU A 88 9.10 4.13 5.41
C GLU A 88 7.96 3.32 4.80
N VAL A 89 7.39 3.83 3.71
CA VAL A 89 6.24 3.22 3.07
C VAL A 89 6.71 2.05 2.21
N ARG A 90 7.48 2.32 1.16
CA ARG A 90 7.98 1.31 0.24
C ARG A 90 9.17 0.53 0.79
N ARG A 91 9.84 1.10 1.81
CA ARG A 91 11.03 0.54 2.46
C ARG A 91 12.11 0.14 1.45
N THR A 92 12.34 0.99 0.47
CA THR A 92 13.41 0.83 -0.51
C THR A 92 14.45 1.96 -0.38
N PHE A 93 15.35 2.09 -1.34
CA PHE A 93 16.40 3.09 -1.43
C PHE A 93 16.11 4.06 -2.58
N PHE A 94 16.60 5.29 -2.45
CA PHE A 94 16.80 6.12 -3.64
C PHE A 94 17.84 5.45 -4.52
N GLY A 95 17.54 5.27 -5.80
CA GLY A 95 18.38 4.51 -6.72
C GLY A 95 17.83 3.13 -7.11
N ASP A 96 16.91 2.56 -6.33
CA ASP A 96 16.27 1.28 -6.66
C ASP A 96 15.21 1.51 -7.75
N ALA A 97 15.64 1.41 -9.01
CA ALA A 97 14.83 1.73 -10.18
C ALA A 97 13.77 0.67 -10.47
N ASN A 98 13.97 -0.58 -10.04
CA ASN A 98 13.02 -1.67 -10.27
C ASN A 98 12.11 -1.96 -9.05
N LEU A 99 12.35 -1.28 -7.94
CA LEU A 99 11.68 -1.44 -6.65
C LEU A 99 11.85 -2.85 -6.05
N ASP A 100 12.94 -3.55 -6.31
CA ASP A 100 13.18 -4.90 -5.76
C ASP A 100 13.66 -4.90 -4.30
N GLY A 101 13.90 -3.71 -3.74
CA GLY A 101 14.35 -3.49 -2.37
C GLY A 101 15.86 -3.35 -2.24
N GLU A 102 16.60 -3.39 -3.35
CA GLU A 102 18.05 -3.20 -3.45
C GLU A 102 18.37 -1.99 -4.33
N PHE A 103 19.45 -1.27 -4.00
CA PHE A 103 20.06 -0.35 -4.95
C PHE A 103 21.43 -0.88 -5.34
N ASN A 104 21.55 -1.40 -6.57
CA ASN A 104 22.77 -2.06 -7.05
C ASN A 104 23.02 -1.78 -8.55
N SER A 105 24.01 -2.46 -9.12
CA SER A 105 24.35 -2.28 -10.54
C SER A 105 23.24 -2.62 -11.55
N ALA A 106 22.26 -3.45 -11.19
CA ALA A 106 21.13 -3.79 -12.06
C ALA A 106 20.22 -2.59 -12.30
N ASP A 107 20.03 -1.72 -11.30
CA ASP A 107 19.27 -0.49 -11.43
C ASP A 107 19.90 0.45 -12.46
N PHE A 108 21.23 0.58 -12.41
CA PHE A 108 21.95 1.38 -13.40
C PHE A 108 21.77 0.84 -14.81
N VAL A 109 21.80 -0.49 -15.00
CA VAL A 109 21.55 -1.08 -16.32
C VAL A 109 20.15 -0.72 -16.81
N LEU A 110 19.14 -0.70 -15.94
CA LEU A 110 17.77 -0.36 -16.30
C LEU A 110 17.62 1.11 -16.71
N VAL A 111 18.09 2.06 -15.90
CA VAL A 111 17.96 3.49 -16.20
C VAL A 111 18.77 3.90 -17.44
N PHE A 112 19.97 3.33 -17.64
CA PHE A 112 20.74 3.60 -18.85
C PHE A 112 20.15 2.95 -20.11
N GLN A 113 19.36 1.88 -19.97
CA GLN A 113 18.61 1.31 -21.11
C GLN A 113 17.45 2.20 -21.55
N ALA A 114 16.89 3.02 -20.65
CA ALA A 114 15.88 4.02 -21.01
C ALA A 114 16.46 5.10 -21.94
N GLY A 115 17.74 5.45 -21.75
CA GLY A 115 18.46 6.38 -22.63
C GLY A 115 18.19 7.85 -22.36
N GLU A 116 17.69 8.18 -21.16
CA GLU A 116 17.29 9.54 -20.76
C GLU A 116 18.40 10.29 -20.00
N TYR A 117 19.52 9.62 -19.71
CA TYR A 117 20.65 10.24 -19.00
C TYR A 117 21.27 11.38 -19.78
N GLU A 118 21.18 12.61 -19.24
CA GLU A 118 21.76 13.82 -19.83
C GLU A 118 21.40 13.99 -21.32
N ASP A 119 20.18 13.62 -21.70
CA ASP A 119 19.73 13.62 -23.10
C ASP A 119 19.29 15.01 -23.60
N GLY A 120 19.09 15.96 -22.67
CA GLY A 120 18.66 17.32 -22.93
C GLY A 120 17.17 17.47 -23.27
N VAL A 121 16.35 16.45 -23.01
CA VAL A 121 14.90 16.48 -23.19
C VAL A 121 14.24 16.70 -21.83
N PRO A 122 13.70 17.90 -21.56
CA PRO A 122 13.14 18.19 -20.25
C PRO A 122 11.86 17.39 -19.97
N MET A 123 11.68 16.97 -18.73
CA MET A 123 10.47 16.34 -18.20
C MET A 123 10.09 15.03 -18.89
N ASN A 124 11.06 14.24 -19.32
CA ASN A 124 10.83 12.92 -19.92
C ASN A 124 11.15 11.75 -18.97
N SER A 125 11.71 12.02 -17.79
CA SER A 125 12.14 10.99 -16.86
C SER A 125 11.14 10.76 -15.73
N VAL A 126 11.10 9.52 -15.24
CA VAL A 126 10.30 9.05 -14.11
C VAL A 126 11.17 8.20 -13.19
N TRP A 127 10.66 7.70 -12.06
CA TRP A 127 11.47 6.94 -11.10
C TRP A 127 12.20 5.75 -11.74
N ARG A 128 11.48 4.99 -12.58
CA ARG A 128 12.00 3.79 -13.26
C ARG A 128 13.08 4.11 -14.29
N THR A 129 13.13 5.33 -14.81
CA THR A 129 14.07 5.75 -15.85
C THR A 129 15.19 6.65 -15.33
N GLY A 130 15.12 7.09 -14.06
CA GLY A 130 16.24 7.66 -13.34
C GLY A 130 15.97 8.96 -12.57
N ASP A 131 14.74 9.50 -12.61
CA ASP A 131 14.34 10.72 -11.89
C ASP A 131 14.19 10.43 -10.37
N TRP A 132 15.32 10.27 -9.70
CA TRP A 132 15.40 9.95 -8.27
C TRP A 132 15.39 11.19 -7.40
N ASN A 133 15.59 12.38 -7.94
CA ASN A 133 15.43 13.65 -7.22
C ASN A 133 14.00 14.23 -7.36
N GLY A 134 13.25 13.80 -8.38
CA GLY A 134 11.87 14.19 -8.66
C GLY A 134 11.71 15.47 -9.46
N ASP A 135 12.73 15.93 -10.19
CA ASP A 135 12.69 17.15 -10.99
C ASP A 135 12.23 16.93 -12.43
N GLY A 136 12.17 15.67 -12.88
CA GLY A 136 11.66 15.25 -14.19
C GLY A 136 12.70 14.90 -15.23
N ASP A 137 13.98 15.03 -14.90
CA ASP A 137 15.09 14.70 -15.77
C ASP A 137 15.93 13.61 -15.10
N PHE A 138 16.68 12.84 -15.90
CA PHE A 138 17.67 11.91 -15.38
C PHE A 138 19.07 12.47 -15.66
N ASP A 139 19.70 13.01 -14.62
CA ASP A 139 21.00 13.64 -14.73
C ASP A 139 21.94 13.31 -13.55
N SER A 140 23.10 13.97 -13.53
CA SER A 140 24.07 13.75 -12.45
C SER A 140 23.56 14.08 -11.03
N SER A 141 22.52 14.90 -10.89
CA SER A 141 21.93 15.26 -9.61
C SER A 141 21.07 14.14 -9.00
N ASP A 142 20.49 13.26 -9.82
CA ASP A 142 19.84 12.03 -9.36
C ASP A 142 20.82 11.08 -8.70
N PHE A 143 22.03 10.96 -9.29
CA PHE A 143 23.11 10.20 -8.66
C PHE A 143 23.49 10.79 -7.32
N VAL A 144 23.57 12.12 -7.21
CA VAL A 144 23.85 12.77 -5.92
C VAL A 144 22.78 12.38 -4.90
N THR A 145 21.50 12.45 -5.25
CA THR A 145 20.38 12.06 -4.38
C THR A 145 20.47 10.59 -3.95
N ALA A 146 20.65 9.66 -4.91
CA ALA A 146 20.73 8.24 -4.61
C ALA A 146 21.95 7.88 -3.76
N PHE A 147 23.14 8.41 -4.06
CA PHE A 147 24.34 8.11 -3.29
C PHE A 147 24.36 8.78 -1.91
N GLN A 148 23.79 9.97 -1.75
CA GLN A 148 23.64 10.60 -0.44
C GLN A 148 22.71 9.81 0.48
N SER A 149 21.75 9.07 -0.07
CA SER A 149 20.89 8.16 0.71
C SER A 149 21.66 6.97 1.30
N GLY A 150 22.84 6.64 0.75
CA GLY A 150 23.74 5.60 1.27
C GLY A 150 23.30 4.16 1.03
N GLY A 151 22.38 3.92 0.08
CA GLY A 151 21.80 2.60 -0.18
C GLY A 151 22.60 1.65 -1.07
N PHE A 152 23.58 2.17 -1.81
CA PHE A 152 24.25 1.42 -2.87
C PHE A 152 25.00 0.18 -2.34
N GLU A 153 24.71 -0.98 -2.92
CA GLU A 153 25.33 -2.28 -2.59
C GLU A 153 25.21 -2.66 -1.09
N GLN A 154 24.16 -2.19 -0.40
CA GLN A 154 23.85 -2.58 0.99
C GLN A 154 23.05 -3.89 1.07
N GLY A 155 22.58 -4.41 -0.06
CA GLY A 155 21.68 -5.56 -0.14
C GLY A 155 20.22 -5.19 0.16
N PRO A 156 19.33 -6.20 0.22
CA PRO A 156 17.88 -5.98 0.20
C PRO A 156 17.39 -5.48 1.55
N ARG A 157 16.55 -4.43 1.51
CA ARG A 157 15.71 -4.07 2.65
C ARG A 157 14.63 -5.13 2.80
N ALA A 158 14.39 -5.55 4.04
CA ALA A 158 13.31 -6.49 4.32
C ALA A 158 11.96 -5.82 4.01
N SER A 159 11.28 -6.31 2.97
CA SER A 159 9.84 -6.10 2.83
C SER A 159 9.17 -6.76 4.04
N THR A 160 8.34 -6.01 4.77
CA THR A 160 7.69 -6.52 5.98
C THR A 160 6.76 -7.68 5.63
N SER A 161 7.28 -8.91 5.71
CA SER A 161 6.44 -10.10 5.86
C SER A 161 5.61 -9.91 7.12
N ALA A 162 4.29 -10.06 7.01
CA ALA A 162 3.35 -9.92 8.12
C ALA A 162 3.90 -10.61 9.37
N VAL A 163 4.14 -9.84 10.43
CA VAL A 163 4.56 -10.37 11.73
C VAL A 163 3.46 -11.32 12.21
N PRO A 164 3.76 -12.60 12.52
CA PRO A 164 2.77 -13.49 13.10
C PRO A 164 2.25 -12.86 14.39
N GLU A 165 0.95 -12.56 14.44
CA GLU A 165 0.34 -12.00 15.63
C GLU A 165 0.70 -12.89 16.83
N PRO A 166 1.13 -12.30 17.97
CA PRO A 166 1.55 -13.10 19.10
C PRO A 166 0.39 -13.98 19.56
N ALA A 167 0.67 -15.26 19.81
CA ALA A 167 -0.30 -16.27 20.27
C ALA A 167 -1.05 -15.90 21.58
N SER A 168 -0.82 -14.70 22.12
CA SER A 168 -1.54 -14.05 23.21
C SER A 168 -3.06 -14.05 23.02
N PHE A 169 -3.57 -13.79 21.80
CA PHE A 169 -5.01 -13.84 21.53
C PHE A 169 -5.57 -15.28 21.57
N ALA A 170 -4.81 -16.25 21.07
CA ALA A 170 -5.20 -17.66 21.15
C ALA A 170 -5.19 -18.16 22.62
N LEU A 171 -4.19 -17.77 23.41
CA LEU A 171 -4.09 -18.14 24.83
C LEU A 171 -5.19 -17.50 25.69
N THR A 172 -5.58 -16.25 25.42
CA THR A 172 -6.70 -15.60 26.13
C THR A 172 -8.05 -16.22 25.75
N ALA A 173 -8.27 -16.57 24.48
CA ALA A 173 -9.49 -17.26 24.05
C ALA A 173 -9.64 -18.64 24.72
N ILE A 174 -8.55 -19.40 24.82
CA ILE A 174 -8.54 -20.72 25.50
C ILE A 174 -8.83 -20.57 27.00
N LEU A 175 -8.27 -19.54 27.66
CA LEU A 175 -8.50 -19.28 29.09
C LEU A 175 -9.95 -18.88 29.39
N VAL A 176 -10.57 -18.07 28.53
CA VAL A 176 -11.98 -17.67 28.67
C VAL A 176 -12.92 -18.86 28.47
N CYS A 177 -12.62 -19.74 27.51
CA CYS A 177 -13.39 -20.97 27.29
C CYS A 177 -13.26 -21.94 28.47
N ALA A 178 -12.05 -22.14 29.01
CA ALA A 178 -11.82 -23.04 30.15
C ALA A 178 -12.52 -22.56 31.42
N THR A 179 -12.52 -21.26 31.71
CA THR A 179 -13.19 -20.69 32.88
C THR A 179 -14.72 -20.75 32.77
N SER A 180 -15.26 -20.56 31.57
CA SER A 180 -16.70 -20.66 31.29
C SER A 180 -17.26 -22.08 31.50
N VAL A 181 -16.45 -23.11 31.23
CA VAL A 181 -16.82 -24.52 31.46
C VAL A 181 -16.79 -24.88 32.94
N VAL A 182 -15.82 -24.37 33.71
CA VAL A 182 -15.70 -24.65 35.15
C VAL A 182 -16.82 -24.01 35.97
N LEU A 183 -17.34 -22.85 35.52
CA LEU A 183 -18.44 -22.14 36.18
C LEU A 183 -19.83 -22.75 35.90
N ARG A 184 -19.97 -23.59 34.87
CA ARG A 184 -21.19 -24.39 34.63
C ARG A 184 -21.19 -25.70 35.43
N ARG A 185 -21.16 -25.62 36.76
CA ARG A 185 -21.49 -26.79 37.60
C ARG A 185 -23.02 -26.91 37.72
N PRO A 186 -23.65 -28.05 37.39
CA PRO A 186 -25.08 -28.22 37.57
C PRO A 186 -25.43 -28.27 39.07
N THR A 187 -26.42 -27.46 39.47
CA THR A 187 -27.00 -27.51 40.81
C THR A 187 -27.67 -28.87 41.01
N ARG A 188 -27.15 -29.69 41.94
CA ARG A 188 -27.82 -30.93 42.34
C ARG A 188 -29.14 -30.57 43.04
N SER A 189 -30.27 -30.94 42.45
CA SER A 189 -31.57 -30.85 43.12
C SER A 189 -31.57 -31.74 44.37
N PRO A 190 -32.08 -31.27 45.52
CA PRO A 190 -32.17 -32.11 46.71
C PRO A 190 -33.21 -33.21 46.47
N ALA A 191 -32.81 -34.47 46.72
CA ALA A 191 -33.72 -35.60 46.71
C ALA A 191 -34.71 -35.47 47.87
N SER A 192 -36.00 -35.38 47.56
CA SER A 192 -37.09 -35.50 48.53
C SER A 192 -37.15 -36.94 49.03
N PHE A 193 -36.91 -37.16 50.33
CA PHE A 193 -37.23 -38.41 51.01
C PHE A 193 -38.59 -38.25 51.69
N ALA A 194 -39.51 -39.15 51.33
CA ALA A 194 -40.79 -39.37 52.01
C ALA A 194 -40.62 -40.22 53.28
#